data_AF-A0A3D0N6V0-F1
#
_entry.id   AF-A0A3D0N6V0-F1
#
_cell.length_a   1.000
_cell.length_b   1.000
_cell.length_c   1.000
_cell.angle_alpha   90.00
_cell.angle_beta   90.00
_cell.angle_gamma   90.00
#
_symmetry.space_group_name_H-M   'P 1'
#
loop_
_entity.id
_entity.type
_entity.pdbx_description
1 polymer ?
#
loop_
_entity_poly.entity_id
_entity_poly.type
_entity_poly.pdbx_seq_one_letter_code
_entity_poly.pdbx_strand_id
1 'polypeptide(L)'
;MNRPNILLIVLDSARADRFSCYGYTKTTSPNIDAIAETGAVFERCQSEAPWTVPASVSMLTGLAPREHGAGEHRQLPEGMPSLQEALSAGGYTTILAGANGFIGPVTGLDRGFQVVSNPLHVKNLSKPLTVFITRPMGWQDSFGGAITHRLIREIERAQAPWFATIWYNETHHPYMGREPFSTRFAERPMSLARRWRLMSRMRHMNELAATADTEEWRDVHALYDGALGYNDHLIGRLQSALSAIGAWENTIVVITGDHGDLLGEHGLAG
;
A
#
# COMPACT_ATOMS: atom_id res chain seq x y z
N MET A 1 -32.18 5.22 4.94
CA MET A 1 -31.08 4.27 5.22
C MET A 1 -29.84 5.08 5.53
N ASN A 2 -29.10 4.76 6.59
CA ASN A 2 -27.80 5.40 6.84
C ASN A 2 -26.85 5.03 5.70
N ARG A 3 -26.19 6.01 5.08
CA ARG A 3 -25.21 5.75 4.02
C ARG A 3 -23.99 5.04 4.64
N PRO A 4 -23.42 4.01 3.98
CA PRO A 4 -22.24 3.34 4.52
C PRO A 4 -21.01 4.23 4.39
N ASN A 5 -20.06 4.05 5.28
CA ASN A 5 -18.69 4.52 5.09
C ASN A 5 -18.01 3.71 3.99
N ILE A 6 -16.91 4.22 3.43
CA ILE A 6 -16.12 3.53 2.42
C ILE A 6 -14.66 3.57 2.85
N LEU A 7 -14.03 2.39 2.95
CA LEU A 7 -12.62 2.22 3.23
C LEU A 7 -11.93 1.55 2.04
N LEU A 8 -11.07 2.28 1.35
CA LEU A 8 -10.21 1.78 0.27
C LEU A 8 -8.79 1.53 0.80
N ILE A 9 -8.38 0.27 0.84
CA ILE A 9 -7.05 -0.17 1.24
C ILE A 9 -6.29 -0.57 -0.03
N VAL A 10 -5.19 0.12 -0.30
CA VAL A 10 -4.30 -0.18 -1.43
C VAL A 10 -2.96 -0.68 -0.90
N LEU A 11 -2.55 -1.84 -1.40
CA LEU A 11 -1.28 -2.49 -1.10
C LEU A 11 -0.34 -2.33 -2.30
N ASP A 12 0.63 -1.42 -2.19
CA ASP A 12 1.56 -1.12 -3.29
C ASP A 12 2.37 -2.36 -3.70
N SER A 13 2.34 -2.71 -4.98
CA SER A 13 3.09 -3.85 -5.55
C SER A 13 2.67 -5.22 -4.97
N ALA A 14 1.45 -5.35 -4.44
CA ALA A 14 0.94 -6.60 -3.90
C ALA A 14 0.55 -7.61 -5.00
N ARG A 15 1.13 -8.81 -4.93
CA ARG A 15 0.84 -9.90 -5.86
C ARG A 15 -0.29 -10.79 -5.35
N ALA A 16 -1.29 -11.03 -6.19
CA ALA A 16 -2.42 -11.89 -5.86
C ALA A 16 -2.00 -13.31 -5.45
N ASP A 17 -0.94 -13.87 -6.05
CA ASP A 17 -0.46 -15.22 -5.77
C ASP A 17 0.21 -15.41 -4.40
N ARG A 18 0.23 -14.35 -3.57
CA ARG A 18 0.85 -14.35 -2.22
C ARG A 18 -0.16 -14.29 -1.08
N PHE A 19 -1.46 -14.37 -1.35
CA PHE A 19 -2.52 -14.42 -0.33
C PHE A 19 -3.14 -15.83 -0.24
N SER A 20 -3.47 -16.29 0.97
CA SER A 20 -4.05 -17.63 1.14
C SER A 20 -5.44 -17.74 0.51
N CYS A 21 -6.23 -16.65 0.51
CA CYS A 21 -7.52 -16.59 -0.19
C CYS A 21 -7.43 -16.76 -1.72
N TYR A 22 -6.23 -16.60 -2.31
CA TYR A 22 -5.93 -16.92 -3.72
C TYR A 22 -5.12 -18.22 -3.88
N GLY A 23 -5.02 -19.05 -2.83
CA GLY A 23 -4.38 -20.36 -2.87
C GLY A 23 -2.90 -20.38 -2.47
N TYR A 24 -2.36 -19.29 -1.93
CA TYR A 24 -0.98 -19.30 -1.43
C TYR A 24 -0.83 -20.20 -0.20
N THR A 25 0.24 -21.00 -0.16
CA THR A 25 0.39 -22.05 0.86
C THR A 25 0.93 -21.53 2.20
N LYS A 26 1.55 -20.35 2.22
CA LYS A 26 2.03 -19.73 3.47
C LYS A 26 0.96 -18.80 4.01
N THR A 27 0.78 -18.80 5.33
CA THR A 27 -0.20 -17.94 6.03
C THR A 27 0.34 -16.52 6.18
N THR A 28 0.41 -15.79 5.07
CA THR A 28 0.80 -14.38 4.99
C THR A 28 -0.36 -13.45 5.32
N SER A 29 -1.61 -13.83 5.04
CA SER A 29 -2.75 -12.91 5.01
C SER A 29 -3.97 -13.29 5.88
N PRO A 30 -3.82 -13.83 7.11
CA PRO A 30 -4.96 -14.36 7.86
C PRO A 30 -6.09 -13.35 8.16
N ASN A 31 -5.80 -12.05 8.36
CA ASN A 31 -6.85 -11.06 8.59
C ASN A 31 -7.60 -10.72 7.29
N ILE A 32 -6.88 -10.58 6.18
CA ILE A 32 -7.47 -10.38 4.85
C ILE A 32 -8.28 -11.61 4.44
N ASP A 33 -7.80 -12.81 4.74
CA ASP A 33 -8.51 -14.07 4.46
C ASP A 33 -9.85 -14.11 5.22
N ALA A 34 -9.88 -13.69 6.49
CA ALA A 34 -11.14 -13.58 7.25
C ALA A 34 -12.11 -12.52 6.68
N ILE A 35 -11.60 -11.41 6.13
CA ILE A 35 -12.43 -10.43 5.42
C ILE A 35 -12.99 -11.05 4.13
N ALA A 36 -12.16 -11.79 3.39
CA ALA A 36 -12.55 -12.49 2.18
C ALA A 36 -13.65 -13.54 2.41
N GLU A 37 -13.61 -14.29 3.53
CA GLU A 37 -14.63 -15.28 3.92
C GLU A 37 -16.03 -14.70 4.08
N THR A 38 -16.12 -13.41 4.43
CA THR A 38 -17.40 -12.70 4.66
C THR A 38 -17.75 -11.70 3.57
N GLY A 39 -16.90 -11.59 2.55
CA GLY A 39 -17.02 -10.63 1.46
C GLY A 39 -17.11 -11.30 0.09
N ALA A 40 -16.53 -10.64 -0.91
CA ALA A 40 -16.40 -11.16 -2.26
C ALA A 40 -14.94 -11.10 -2.72
N VAL A 41 -14.47 -12.17 -3.36
CA VAL A 41 -13.12 -12.28 -3.92
C VAL A 41 -13.18 -12.21 -5.44
N PHE A 42 -12.38 -11.35 -6.04
CA PHE A 42 -12.31 -11.19 -7.49
C PHE A 42 -11.04 -11.85 -8.04
N GLU A 43 -11.16 -13.06 -8.56
CA GLU A 43 -10.03 -13.83 -9.13
C GLU A 43 -9.48 -13.23 -10.43
N ARG A 44 -10.24 -12.33 -11.07
CA ARG A 44 -9.89 -11.69 -12.33
C ARG A 44 -10.06 -10.17 -12.23
N CYS A 45 -9.10 -9.54 -11.58
CA CYS A 45 -8.96 -8.08 -11.48
C CYS A 45 -7.57 -7.69 -12.01
N GLN A 46 -7.51 -6.77 -12.98
CA GLN A 46 -6.26 -6.37 -13.62
C GLN A 46 -6.01 -4.88 -13.40
N SER A 47 -4.76 -4.53 -13.16
CA SER A 47 -4.34 -3.13 -13.13
C SER A 47 -4.28 -2.55 -14.54
N GLU A 48 -4.72 -1.30 -14.68
CA GLU A 48 -4.65 -0.55 -15.93
C GLU A 48 -3.21 -0.16 -16.33
N ALA A 49 -2.26 -0.23 -15.39
CA ALA A 49 -0.86 0.07 -15.67
C ALA A 49 0.11 -0.70 -14.75
N PRO A 50 1.33 -1.01 -15.22
CA PRO A 50 2.30 -1.81 -14.45
C PRO A 50 3.10 -0.99 -13.43
N TRP A 51 2.66 0.22 -13.06
CA TRP A 51 3.34 1.05 -12.06
C TRP A 51 2.38 2.04 -11.40
N THR A 52 2.73 2.45 -10.17
CA THR A 52 1.86 3.16 -9.22
C THR A 52 1.08 4.33 -9.81
N VAL A 53 1.74 5.29 -10.46
CA VAL A 53 1.08 6.58 -10.78
C VAL A 53 -0.12 6.43 -11.73
N PRO A 54 0.03 5.88 -12.94
CA PRO A 54 -1.13 5.70 -13.82
C PRO A 54 -2.15 4.72 -13.25
N ALA A 55 -1.73 3.65 -12.58
CA ALA A 55 -2.67 2.71 -11.94
C ALA A 55 -3.54 3.41 -10.89
N SER A 56 -2.92 4.27 -10.07
CA SER A 56 -3.60 5.07 -9.04
C SER A 56 -4.55 6.09 -9.65
N VAL A 57 -4.13 6.77 -10.73
CA VAL A 57 -5.01 7.73 -11.43
C VAL A 57 -6.20 7.00 -12.04
N SER A 58 -6.01 5.85 -12.69
CA SER A 58 -7.12 5.05 -13.21
C SER A 58 -8.08 4.63 -12.09
N MET A 59 -7.55 4.17 -10.95
CA MET A 59 -8.35 3.77 -9.79
C MET A 59 -9.21 4.92 -9.23
N LEU A 60 -8.66 6.14 -9.16
CA LEU A 60 -9.38 7.29 -8.61
C LEU A 60 -10.26 8.03 -9.62
N THR A 61 -10.11 7.79 -10.93
CA THR A 61 -10.89 8.50 -11.97
C THR A 61 -11.87 7.60 -12.71
N GLY A 62 -11.65 6.28 -12.71
CA GLY A 62 -12.37 5.34 -13.55
C GLY A 62 -12.00 5.41 -15.03
N LEU A 63 -10.89 6.07 -15.38
CA LEU A 63 -10.43 6.27 -16.75
C LEU A 63 -9.17 5.44 -17.04
N ALA A 64 -8.99 5.04 -18.30
CA ALA A 64 -7.78 4.33 -18.73
C ALA A 64 -6.57 5.29 -18.89
N PRO A 65 -5.31 4.79 -18.85
CA PRO A 65 -4.11 5.60 -19.01
C PRO A 65 -4.06 6.46 -20.27
N ARG A 66 -4.65 5.97 -21.37
CA ARG A 66 -4.78 6.72 -22.62
C ARG A 66 -5.71 7.94 -22.53
N GLU A 67 -6.62 7.95 -21.57
CA GLU A 67 -7.62 9.00 -21.37
C GLU A 67 -7.12 10.06 -20.37
N HIS A 68 -6.43 9.63 -19.32
CA HIS A 68 -5.91 10.55 -18.30
C HIS A 68 -4.43 10.95 -18.46
N GLY A 69 -3.67 10.36 -19.38
CA GLY A 69 -2.31 10.79 -19.73
C GLY A 69 -1.24 10.68 -18.63
N ALA A 70 -1.57 10.09 -17.47
CA ALA A 70 -0.67 10.04 -16.31
C ALA A 70 0.52 9.07 -16.50
N GLY A 71 0.55 8.31 -17.60
CA GLY A 71 1.73 7.57 -18.03
C GLY A 71 2.89 8.47 -18.49
N GLU A 72 2.58 9.64 -19.05
CA GLU A 72 3.57 10.58 -19.58
C GLU A 72 3.90 11.69 -18.58
N HIS A 73 2.87 12.31 -18.01
CA HIS A 73 3.01 13.51 -17.17
C HIS A 73 3.16 13.20 -15.68
N ARG A 74 2.91 11.94 -15.28
CA ARG A 74 3.02 11.46 -13.89
C ARG A 74 2.20 12.25 -12.88
N GLN A 75 1.07 12.81 -13.31
CA GLN A 75 0.18 13.63 -12.51
C GLN A 75 -1.27 13.30 -12.82
N LEU A 76 -2.15 13.47 -11.83
CA LEU A 76 -3.59 13.58 -12.03
C LEU A 76 -3.86 14.90 -12.76
N PRO A 77 -4.40 14.89 -13.99
CA PRO A 77 -4.64 16.12 -14.74
C PRO A 77 -5.57 17.08 -14.00
N GLU A 78 -5.29 18.37 -14.15
CA GLU A 78 -6.16 19.42 -13.61
C GLU A 78 -7.56 19.35 -14.26
N GLY A 79 -8.60 19.63 -13.47
CA GLY A 79 -9.99 19.61 -13.94
C GLY A 79 -10.60 18.22 -14.20
N MET A 80 -9.82 17.15 -14.11
CA MET A 80 -10.33 15.79 -14.23
C MET A 80 -11.19 15.42 -13.02
N PRO A 81 -12.41 14.90 -13.18
CA PRO A 81 -13.20 14.43 -12.05
C PRO A 81 -12.54 13.21 -11.40
N SER A 82 -12.66 13.12 -10.09
CA SER A 82 -12.15 12.00 -9.30
C SER A 82 -13.19 11.46 -8.32
N LEU A 83 -13.01 10.23 -7.88
CA LEU A 83 -13.86 9.50 -6.94
C LEU A 83 -13.99 10.28 -5.63
N GLN A 84 -12.88 10.79 -5.09
CA GLN A 84 -12.87 11.58 -3.86
C GLN A 84 -13.63 12.91 -4.03
N GLU A 85 -13.53 13.58 -5.17
CA GLU A 85 -14.30 14.81 -5.43
C GLU A 85 -15.79 14.51 -5.54
N ALA A 86 -16.16 13.43 -6.22
CA ALA A 86 -17.55 12.98 -6.33
C ALA A 86 -18.15 12.60 -4.97
N LEU A 87 -17.40 11.87 -4.13
CA LEU A 87 -17.84 11.49 -2.78
C LEU A 87 -17.92 12.70 -1.85
N SER A 88 -16.95 13.62 -1.92
CA SER A 88 -16.97 14.89 -1.19
C SER A 88 -18.19 15.73 -1.56
N ALA A 89 -18.50 15.86 -2.85
CA ALA A 89 -19.72 16.53 -3.32
C ALA A 89 -21.01 15.81 -2.85
N GLY A 90 -20.94 14.49 -2.68
CA GLY A 90 -21.99 13.66 -2.07
C GLY A 90 -22.10 13.80 -0.55
N GLY A 91 -21.26 14.61 0.10
CA GLY A 91 -21.29 14.85 1.54
C GLY A 91 -20.53 13.82 2.38
N TYR A 92 -19.56 13.12 1.79
CA TYR A 92 -18.61 12.28 2.54
C TYR A 92 -17.43 13.13 3.03
N THR A 93 -16.96 12.89 4.25
CA THR A 93 -15.63 13.35 4.64
C THR A 93 -14.55 12.52 3.95
N THR A 94 -13.66 13.14 3.19
CA THR A 94 -12.63 12.41 2.41
C THR A 94 -11.26 12.47 3.08
N ILE A 95 -10.69 11.29 3.38
CA ILE A 95 -9.46 11.14 4.16
C ILE A 95 -8.45 10.30 3.35
N LEU A 96 -7.22 10.78 3.20
CA LEU A 96 -6.12 10.06 2.59
C LEU A 96 -5.02 9.82 3.64
N ALA A 97 -4.61 8.56 3.82
CA ALA A 97 -3.44 8.18 4.60
C ALA A 97 -2.46 7.43 3.69
N GLY A 98 -1.27 7.99 3.44
CA GLY A 98 -0.34 7.41 2.47
C GLY A 98 1.10 7.61 2.88
N ALA A 99 1.90 6.56 2.70
CA ALA A 99 3.35 6.59 2.88
C ALA A 99 4.12 6.76 1.57
N ASN A 100 3.47 6.45 0.44
CA ASN A 100 4.06 6.54 -0.87
C ASN A 100 4.19 8.03 -1.28
N GLY A 101 5.40 8.43 -1.70
CA GLY A 101 5.71 9.80 -2.10
C GLY A 101 5.00 10.26 -3.38
N PHE A 102 4.51 9.32 -4.20
CA PHE A 102 3.65 9.60 -5.35
C PHE A 102 2.19 9.80 -4.95
N ILE A 103 1.75 9.33 -3.79
CA ILE A 103 0.37 9.52 -3.32
C ILE A 103 0.31 10.82 -2.52
N GLY A 104 0.29 11.95 -3.23
CA GLY A 104 0.37 13.28 -2.63
C GLY A 104 0.55 14.42 -3.63
N PRO A 105 0.95 15.62 -3.16
CA PRO A 105 0.99 16.85 -3.96
C PRO A 105 1.89 16.79 -5.20
N VAL A 106 2.88 15.89 -5.23
CA VAL A 106 3.82 15.76 -6.35
C VAL A 106 3.12 15.27 -7.62
N THR A 107 2.10 14.42 -7.46
CA THR A 107 1.28 13.90 -8.57
C THR A 107 -0.12 14.51 -8.58
N GLY A 108 -0.52 15.25 -7.53
CA GLY A 108 -1.88 15.76 -7.37
C GLY A 108 -2.91 14.69 -6.97
N LEU A 109 -2.48 13.48 -6.61
CA LEU A 109 -3.38 12.40 -6.15
C LEU A 109 -4.03 12.68 -4.79
N ASP A 110 -3.58 13.70 -4.06
CA ASP A 110 -4.25 14.22 -2.86
C ASP A 110 -5.39 15.21 -3.16
N ARG A 111 -5.53 15.65 -4.42
CA ARG A 111 -6.62 16.55 -4.84
C ARG A 111 -7.98 15.92 -4.51
N GLY A 112 -8.86 16.69 -3.87
CA GLY A 112 -10.21 16.26 -3.49
C GLY A 112 -10.30 15.59 -2.12
N PHE A 113 -9.18 15.25 -1.48
CA PHE A 113 -9.18 14.84 -0.08
C PHE A 113 -9.21 16.05 0.85
N GLN A 114 -10.13 16.04 1.82
CA GLN A 114 -10.25 17.09 2.84
C GLN A 114 -9.19 16.94 3.93
N VAL A 115 -8.80 15.70 4.23
CA VAL A 115 -7.78 15.37 5.23
C VAL A 115 -6.68 14.53 4.57
N VAL A 116 -5.44 15.01 4.63
CA VAL A 116 -4.26 14.30 4.08
C VAL A 116 -3.27 14.02 5.19
N SER A 117 -3.05 12.73 5.44
CA SER A 117 -2.22 12.20 6.51
C SER A 117 -1.02 11.48 5.92
N ASN A 118 -0.01 12.26 5.53
CA ASN A 118 1.24 11.73 5.00
C ASN A 118 2.41 12.11 5.94
N PRO A 119 3.17 11.15 6.50
CA PRO A 119 4.31 11.43 7.38
C PRO A 119 5.44 12.19 6.68
N LEU A 120 5.51 12.17 5.35
CA LEU A 120 6.44 12.95 4.53
C LEU A 120 5.92 14.35 4.18
N HIS A 121 4.71 14.72 4.62
CA HIS A 121 4.13 16.05 4.45
C HIS A 121 4.75 17.04 5.46
N VAL A 122 6.04 17.33 5.31
CA VAL A 122 6.75 18.32 6.13
C VAL A 122 6.61 19.68 5.45
N LYS A 123 5.77 20.56 5.98
CA LYS A 123 5.50 21.87 5.39
C LYS A 123 6.69 22.84 5.38
N ASN A 124 7.76 22.63 6.15
CA ASN A 124 8.77 23.69 6.38
C ASN A 124 10.21 23.24 6.75
N LEU A 125 10.70 22.07 6.32
CA LEU A 125 12.13 21.71 6.48
C LEU A 125 12.76 21.37 5.12
N SER A 126 14.05 21.66 4.95
CA SER A 126 14.81 21.38 3.73
C SER A 126 14.77 19.88 3.40
N LYS A 127 13.86 19.51 2.49
CA LYS A 127 13.53 18.15 2.03
C LYS A 127 14.73 17.18 1.88
N PRO A 128 15.89 17.57 1.33
CA PRO A 128 17.02 16.65 1.22
C PRO A 128 17.61 16.22 2.57
N LEU A 129 17.67 17.10 3.57
CA LEU A 129 18.35 16.83 4.84
C LEU A 129 17.56 15.85 5.72
N THR A 130 16.23 16.00 5.81
CA THR A 130 15.37 15.08 6.57
C THR A 130 15.39 13.67 5.97
N VAL A 131 15.36 13.55 4.64
CA VAL A 131 15.45 12.27 3.94
C VAL A 131 16.84 11.64 4.08
N PHE A 132 17.91 12.44 4.11
CA PHE A 132 19.28 11.96 4.31
C PHE A 132 19.55 11.45 5.73
N ILE A 133 19.01 12.13 6.75
CA ILE A 133 19.22 11.77 8.16
C ILE A 133 18.39 10.53 8.56
N THR A 134 17.20 10.37 7.99
CA THR A 134 16.27 9.28 8.37
C THR A 134 16.54 7.96 7.63
N ARG A 135 17.20 7.99 6.47
CA ARG A 135 17.53 6.80 5.64
C ARG A 135 18.47 5.76 6.28
N PRO A 136 19.54 6.11 7.03
CA PRO A 136 20.50 5.12 7.53
C PRO A 136 20.12 4.53 8.89
N MET A 137 19.21 5.20 9.63
CA MET A 137 18.97 4.95 11.05
C MET A 137 17.76 4.05 11.33
N GLY A 138 17.56 2.99 10.52
CA GLY A 138 16.62 1.90 10.81
C GLY A 138 15.34 2.33 11.51
N TRP A 139 14.60 3.28 10.92
CA TRP A 139 13.38 3.83 11.54
C TRP A 139 12.39 2.69 11.76
N GLN A 140 12.29 2.27 13.02
CA GLN A 140 11.51 1.15 13.50
C GLN A 140 10.01 1.42 13.50
N ASP A 141 9.47 2.26 12.63
CA ASP A 141 8.07 2.17 12.20
C ASP A 141 8.11 2.21 10.67
N SER A 142 8.00 1.04 10.03
CA SER A 142 7.55 0.95 8.64
C SER A 142 6.33 1.87 8.52
N PHE A 143 6.37 2.82 7.58
CA PHE A 143 5.44 3.96 7.51
C PHE A 143 3.97 3.54 7.65
N GLY A 144 3.60 2.32 7.23
CA GLY A 144 2.31 1.67 7.43
C GLY A 144 1.77 1.77 8.85
N GLY A 145 2.57 1.52 9.87
CA GLY A 145 2.12 1.60 11.27
C GLY A 145 1.70 3.02 11.66
N ALA A 146 2.49 4.01 11.25
CA ALA A 146 2.21 5.42 11.50
C ALA A 146 0.99 5.93 10.73
N ILE A 147 0.85 5.58 9.44
CA ILE A 147 -0.31 5.99 8.64
C ILE A 147 -1.60 5.28 9.10
N THR A 148 -1.52 4.02 9.54
CA THR A 148 -2.66 3.29 10.14
C THR A 148 -3.16 4.00 11.40
N HIS A 149 -2.23 4.31 12.31
CA HIS A 149 -2.57 5.02 13.55
C HIS A 149 -3.16 6.40 13.29
N ARG A 150 -2.62 7.14 12.31
CA ARG A 150 -3.17 8.44 11.94
C ARG A 150 -4.56 8.31 11.31
N LEU A 151 -4.76 7.35 10.40
CA LEU A 151 -6.05 7.14 9.76
C LEU A 151 -7.14 6.84 10.80
N ILE A 152 -6.88 5.93 11.74
CA ILE A 152 -7.80 5.61 12.83
C ILE A 152 -8.22 6.89 13.56
N ARG A 153 -7.27 7.75 13.95
CA ARG A 153 -7.56 9.01 14.62
C ARG A 153 -8.39 9.99 13.79
N GLU A 154 -8.15 10.06 12.48
CA GLU A 154 -8.94 10.93 11.60
C GLU A 154 -10.37 10.37 11.41
N ILE A 155 -10.54 9.05 11.33
CA ILE A 155 -11.86 8.41 11.26
C ILE A 155 -12.64 8.62 12.58
N GLU A 156 -12.00 8.47 13.74
CA GLU A 156 -12.63 8.72 15.05
C GLU A 156 -13.15 10.16 15.20
N ARG A 157 -12.53 11.12 14.50
CA ARG A 157 -12.95 12.52 14.48
C ARG A 157 -13.98 12.83 13.39
N ALA A 158 -14.05 12.03 12.34
CA ALA A 158 -14.96 12.22 11.24
C ALA A 158 -16.37 11.78 11.60
N GLN A 159 -17.37 12.58 11.26
CA GLN A 159 -18.76 12.14 11.32
C GLN A 159 -19.09 11.33 10.06
N ALA A 160 -19.77 10.20 10.24
CA ALA A 160 -20.25 9.41 9.11
C ALA A 160 -21.23 10.23 8.23
N PRO A 161 -21.21 10.06 6.90
CA PRO A 161 -20.38 9.10 6.17
C PRO A 161 -18.98 9.65 5.84
N TRP A 162 -17.98 8.78 5.85
CA TRP A 162 -16.62 9.09 5.42
C TRP A 162 -16.13 8.14 4.33
N PHE A 163 -15.24 8.66 3.48
CA PHE A 163 -14.46 7.91 2.51
C PHE A 163 -12.98 8.01 2.90
N ALA A 164 -12.42 6.91 3.35
CA ALA A 164 -11.04 6.80 3.79
C ALA A 164 -10.25 5.95 2.80
N THR A 165 -9.08 6.45 2.41
CA THR A 165 -8.11 5.70 1.61
C THR A 165 -6.83 5.52 2.42
N ILE A 166 -6.32 4.29 2.48
CA ILE A 166 -4.99 4.00 3.01
C ILE A 166 -4.12 3.35 1.94
N TRP A 167 -2.94 3.91 1.72
CA TRP A 167 -1.95 3.41 0.75
C TRP A 167 -0.72 2.91 1.49
N TYR A 168 -0.64 1.59 1.60
CA TYR A 168 0.50 0.88 2.19
C TYR A 168 1.63 0.71 1.17
N ASN A 169 2.87 0.72 1.65
CA ASN A 169 4.08 0.68 0.81
C ASN A 169 5.00 -0.49 1.17
N GLU A 170 4.61 -1.33 2.13
CA GLU A 170 5.47 -2.37 2.71
C GLU A 170 5.85 -3.44 1.68
N THR A 171 4.91 -3.81 0.81
CA THR A 171 5.09 -4.78 -0.29
C THR A 171 5.81 -4.21 -1.51
N HIS A 172 6.12 -2.91 -1.52
CA HIS A 172 7.02 -2.31 -2.52
C HIS A 172 8.47 -2.46 -2.05
N HIS A 173 9.39 -2.71 -2.99
CA HIS A 173 10.81 -2.84 -2.71
C HIS A 173 11.43 -1.54 -2.13
N PRO A 174 12.44 -1.61 -1.24
CA PRO A 174 12.91 -2.80 -0.55
C PRO A 174 11.88 -3.29 0.47
N TYR A 175 11.50 -4.57 0.43
CA TYR A 175 10.41 -5.11 1.25
C TYR A 175 10.68 -4.89 2.75
N MET A 176 9.82 -4.10 3.40
CA MET A 176 10.05 -3.52 4.73
C MET A 176 9.08 -4.07 5.79
N GLY A 177 9.18 -5.37 6.07
CA GLY A 177 8.54 -5.96 7.25
C GLY A 177 9.20 -5.50 8.56
N ARG A 178 8.41 -5.39 9.64
CA ARG A 178 8.94 -5.27 11.02
C ARG A 178 9.06 -6.65 11.64
N GLU A 179 9.90 -6.81 12.66
CA GLU A 179 9.87 -8.05 13.46
C GLU A 179 8.49 -8.21 14.14
N PRO A 180 7.96 -9.44 14.24
CA PRO A 180 8.56 -10.70 13.82
C PRO A 180 8.43 -11.00 12.32
N PHE A 181 7.68 -10.21 11.55
CA PHE A 181 7.40 -10.46 10.14
C PHE A 181 8.63 -10.46 9.24
N SER A 182 9.64 -9.63 9.52
CA SER A 182 10.89 -9.60 8.74
C SER A 182 11.76 -10.85 8.86
N THR A 183 11.50 -11.73 9.83
CA THR A 183 12.12 -13.07 9.93
C THR A 183 11.15 -14.21 9.72
N ARG A 184 9.85 -13.98 9.86
CA ARG A 184 8.84 -15.04 10.01
C ARG A 184 8.88 -16.13 8.94
N PHE A 185 9.16 -15.76 7.70
CA PHE A 185 9.15 -16.67 6.55
C PHE A 185 10.54 -17.02 6.03
N ALA A 186 11.59 -16.60 6.74
CA ALA A 186 12.96 -16.91 6.38
C ALA A 186 13.27 -18.38 6.67
N GLU A 187 13.81 -19.10 5.68
CA GLU A 187 14.25 -20.50 5.87
C GLU A 187 15.44 -20.62 6.84
N ARG A 188 16.09 -19.50 7.13
CA ARG A 188 17.28 -19.41 7.99
C ARG A 188 17.43 -18.00 8.56
N PRO A 189 18.25 -17.83 9.61
CA PRO A 189 18.58 -16.51 10.13
C PRO A 189 19.24 -15.62 9.06
N MET A 190 18.61 -14.48 8.75
CA MET A 190 19.21 -13.46 7.90
C MET A 190 19.94 -12.42 8.76
N SER A 191 21.26 -12.33 8.62
CA SER A 191 22.03 -11.28 9.27
C SER A 191 21.62 -9.90 8.75
N LEU A 192 21.82 -8.87 9.58
CA LEU A 192 21.56 -7.48 9.19
C LEU A 192 22.34 -7.10 7.92
N ALA A 193 23.60 -7.53 7.81
CA ALA A 193 24.44 -7.29 6.63
C ALA A 193 23.84 -7.94 5.35
N ARG A 194 23.30 -9.16 5.46
CA ARG A 194 22.65 -9.84 4.34
C ARG A 194 21.38 -9.12 3.90
N ARG A 195 20.53 -8.69 4.85
CA ARG A 195 19.35 -7.86 4.55
C ARG A 195 19.73 -6.56 3.85
N TRP A 196 20.74 -5.86 4.35
CA TRP A 196 21.24 -4.63 3.72
C TRP A 196 21.74 -4.86 2.29
N ARG A 197 22.47 -5.95 2.04
CA ARG A 197 22.91 -6.32 0.69
C ARG A 197 21.72 -6.53 -0.25
N LEU A 198 20.72 -7.30 0.18
CA LEU A 198 19.52 -7.57 -0.61
C LEU A 198 18.71 -6.28 -0.86
N MET A 199 18.51 -5.44 0.16
CA MET A 199 17.84 -4.14 0.00
C MET A 199 18.56 -3.22 -0.99
N SER A 200 19.90 -3.24 -1.00
CA SER A 200 20.69 -2.48 -1.98
C SER A 200 20.49 -3.02 -3.39
N ARG A 201 20.48 -4.35 -3.58
CA ARG A 201 20.27 -4.99 -4.89
C ARG A 201 18.85 -4.81 -5.40
N MET A 202 17.84 -4.84 -4.53
CA MET A 202 16.45 -4.54 -4.86
C MET A 202 16.24 -3.08 -5.33
N ARG A 203 17.15 -2.16 -5.04
CA ARG A 203 17.12 -0.81 -5.63
C ARG A 203 17.69 -0.76 -7.05
N HIS A 204 18.38 -1.83 -7.46
CA HIS A 204 19.01 -2.03 -8.76
C HIS A 204 18.48 -3.31 -9.38
N MET A 205 17.15 -3.39 -9.55
CA MET A 205 16.42 -4.61 -9.91
C MET A 205 17.00 -5.38 -11.10
N ASN A 206 17.55 -4.69 -12.10
CA ASN A 206 18.24 -5.32 -13.25
C ASN A 206 19.41 -6.23 -12.84
N GLU A 207 20.16 -5.89 -11.79
CA GLU A 207 21.29 -6.69 -11.30
C GLU A 207 20.85 -7.92 -10.50
N LEU A 208 19.69 -7.83 -9.84
CA LEU A 208 19.08 -8.93 -9.10
C LEU A 208 18.38 -9.92 -10.04
N ALA A 209 17.70 -9.39 -11.05
CA ALA A 209 17.03 -10.15 -12.11
C ALA A 209 18.00 -11.06 -12.89
N ALA A 210 19.23 -10.60 -13.10
CA ALA A 210 20.30 -11.38 -13.75
C ALA A 210 20.76 -12.62 -12.94
N THR A 211 20.40 -12.71 -11.65
CA THR A 211 20.76 -13.83 -10.77
C THR A 211 19.60 -14.79 -10.59
N ALA A 212 19.15 -15.43 -11.68
CA ALA A 212 17.99 -16.34 -11.64
C ALA A 212 18.21 -17.55 -10.68
N ASP A 213 17.20 -17.85 -9.88
CA ASP A 213 17.09 -19.01 -8.98
C ASP A 213 18.26 -19.22 -8.00
N THR A 214 18.66 -18.12 -7.36
CA THR A 214 19.69 -18.16 -6.32
C THR A 214 19.09 -18.19 -4.93
N GLU A 215 19.94 -18.55 -3.98
CA GLU A 215 19.69 -18.40 -2.56
C GLU A 215 19.24 -16.97 -2.16
N GLU A 216 19.62 -15.95 -2.94
CA GLU A 216 19.16 -14.58 -2.74
C GLU A 216 17.67 -14.43 -3.04
N TRP A 217 17.16 -15.06 -4.10
CA TRP A 217 15.73 -15.01 -4.42
C TRP A 217 14.87 -15.64 -3.34
N ARG A 218 15.30 -16.76 -2.73
CA ARG A 218 14.57 -17.34 -1.57
C ARG A 218 14.47 -16.37 -0.41
N ASP A 219 15.56 -15.65 -0.11
CA ASP A 219 15.55 -14.63 0.92
C ASP A 219 14.66 -13.43 0.53
N VAL A 220 14.66 -13.02 -0.74
CA VAL A 220 13.80 -11.95 -1.26
C VAL A 220 12.32 -12.33 -1.16
N HIS A 221 11.93 -13.54 -1.57
CA HIS A 221 10.56 -14.04 -1.38
C HIS A 221 10.16 -14.07 0.10
N ALA A 222 11.06 -14.49 1.00
CA ALA A 222 10.78 -14.49 2.43
C ALA A 222 10.59 -13.07 3.00
N LEU A 223 11.35 -12.09 2.50
CA LEU A 223 11.17 -10.68 2.86
C LEU A 223 9.85 -10.12 2.32
N TYR A 224 9.47 -10.49 1.08
CA TYR A 224 8.19 -10.14 0.49
C TYR A 224 7.00 -10.69 1.30
N ASP A 225 7.03 -11.99 1.61
CA ASP A 225 6.02 -12.66 2.44
C ASP A 225 5.92 -11.99 3.83
N GLY A 226 7.05 -11.59 4.39
CA GLY A 226 7.12 -10.84 5.65
C GLY A 226 6.50 -9.45 5.55
N ALA A 227 6.80 -8.70 4.49
CA ALA A 227 6.17 -7.40 4.25
C ALA A 227 4.65 -7.51 4.11
N LEU A 228 4.17 -8.49 3.34
CA LEU A 228 2.75 -8.78 3.19
C LEU A 228 2.10 -9.14 4.53
N GLY A 229 2.75 -10.01 5.31
CA GLY A 229 2.27 -10.35 6.66
C GLY A 229 2.19 -9.16 7.61
N TYR A 230 3.07 -8.18 7.45
CA TYR A 230 2.98 -6.94 8.22
C TYR A 230 1.83 -6.06 7.74
N ASN A 231 1.53 -5.97 6.44
CA ASN A 231 0.33 -5.30 5.95
C ASN A 231 -0.95 -5.94 6.48
N ASP A 232 -1.04 -7.27 6.42
CA ASP A 232 -2.18 -8.02 6.97
C ASP A 232 -2.39 -7.71 8.46
N HIS A 233 -1.31 -7.68 9.25
CA HIS A 233 -1.37 -7.29 10.66
C HIS A 233 -1.90 -5.85 10.86
N LEU A 234 -1.48 -4.90 10.03
CA LEU A 234 -1.96 -3.52 10.11
C LEU A 234 -3.44 -3.40 9.72
N ILE A 235 -3.90 -4.19 8.75
CA ILE A 235 -5.32 -4.28 8.38
C ILE A 235 -6.14 -4.87 9.54
N GLY A 236 -5.65 -5.92 10.20
CA GLY A 236 -6.30 -6.46 11.40
C GLY A 236 -6.40 -5.43 12.53
N ARG A 237 -5.39 -4.58 12.72
CA ARG A 237 -5.44 -3.45 13.67
C ARG A 237 -6.48 -2.41 13.27
N LEU A 238 -6.58 -2.07 11.98
CA LEU A 238 -7.56 -1.14 11.46
C LEU A 238 -8.98 -1.67 11.67
N GLN A 239 -9.24 -2.92 11.29
CA GLN A 239 -10.52 -3.60 11.52
C GLN A 239 -10.90 -3.60 13.00
N SER A 240 -9.97 -3.97 13.89
CA SER A 240 -10.21 -4.00 15.34
C SER A 240 -10.58 -2.63 15.88
N ALA A 241 -9.88 -1.57 15.46
CA ALA A 241 -10.15 -0.20 15.90
C ALA A 241 -11.51 0.29 15.40
N LEU A 242 -11.86 0.03 14.14
CA LEU A 242 -13.15 0.43 13.58
C LEU A 242 -14.32 -0.35 14.19
N SER A 243 -14.12 -1.62 14.52
CA SER A 243 -15.13 -2.43 15.22
C SER A 243 -15.36 -1.92 16.65
N ALA A 244 -14.30 -1.50 17.35
CA ALA A 244 -14.41 -0.96 18.70
C ALA A 244 -15.27 0.30 18.82
N ILE A 245 -15.39 1.07 17.73
CA ILE A 245 -16.25 2.27 17.65
C ILE A 245 -17.56 2.03 16.88
N GLY A 246 -17.87 0.78 16.52
CA GLY A 246 -19.08 0.40 15.78
C GLY A 246 -19.15 0.92 14.34
N ALA A 247 -18.00 1.32 13.77
CA ALA A 247 -17.93 1.82 12.40
C ALA A 247 -17.80 0.69 11.37
N TRP A 248 -17.20 -0.44 11.75
CA TRP A 248 -16.89 -1.54 10.82
C TRP A 248 -18.14 -2.13 10.16
N GLU A 249 -19.22 -2.31 10.94
CA GLU A 249 -20.47 -2.93 10.51
C GLU A 249 -21.22 -2.14 9.44
N ASN A 250 -20.98 -0.82 9.37
CA ASN A 250 -21.54 0.08 8.36
C ASN A 250 -20.46 0.65 7.44
N THR A 251 -19.43 -0.14 7.12
CA THR A 251 -18.35 0.25 6.20
C THR A 251 -18.24 -0.74 5.04
N ILE A 252 -18.24 -0.22 3.82
CA ILE A 252 -17.80 -0.97 2.64
C ILE A 252 -16.27 -0.96 2.64
N VAL A 253 -15.65 -2.13 2.69
CA VAL A 253 -14.19 -2.29 2.71
C VAL A 253 -13.74 -2.88 1.38
N VAL A 254 -12.82 -2.20 0.71
CA VAL A 254 -12.20 -2.64 -0.54
C VAL A 254 -10.69 -2.78 -0.29
N ILE A 255 -10.14 -3.97 -0.57
CA ILE A 255 -8.69 -4.24 -0.48
C ILE A 255 -8.21 -4.60 -1.88
N THR A 256 -7.19 -3.90 -2.37
CA THR A 256 -6.62 -4.14 -3.70
C THR A 256 -5.12 -3.87 -3.73
N GLY A 257 -4.42 -4.40 -4.74
CA GLY A 257 -3.12 -3.86 -5.17
C GLY A 257 -3.30 -2.77 -6.23
N ASP A 258 -2.31 -1.89 -6.37
CA ASP A 258 -2.22 -0.98 -7.52
C ASP A 258 -1.57 -1.68 -8.72
N HIS A 259 -0.58 -2.52 -8.49
CA HIS A 259 0.02 -3.47 -9.43
C HIS A 259 0.68 -4.63 -8.66
N GLY A 260 1.22 -5.62 -9.39
CA GLY A 260 2.03 -6.71 -8.82
C GLY A 260 3.52 -6.36 -8.79
N ASP A 261 4.36 -7.35 -8.55
CA ASP A 261 5.82 -7.22 -8.57
C ASP A 261 6.42 -8.48 -9.23
N LEU A 262 7.42 -8.33 -10.07
CA LEU A 262 8.22 -9.46 -10.56
C LEU A 262 9.27 -9.82 -9.51
N LEU A 263 9.20 -11.05 -9.01
CA LEU A 263 10.09 -11.62 -8.01
C LEU A 263 11.06 -12.61 -8.66
N GLY A 264 11.64 -12.23 -9.80
CA GLY A 264 12.61 -13.03 -10.55
C GLY A 264 11.99 -13.84 -11.69
N GLU A 265 10.67 -13.87 -11.81
CA GLU A 265 10.01 -14.48 -12.96
C GLU A 265 10.49 -13.81 -14.26
N HIS A 266 10.66 -14.63 -15.30
CA HIS A 266 11.17 -14.20 -16.61
C HIS A 266 12.55 -13.53 -16.59
N GLY A 267 13.33 -13.69 -15.50
CA GLY A 267 14.59 -12.97 -15.34
C GLY A 267 14.39 -11.46 -15.22
N LEU A 268 13.26 -11.05 -14.67
CA LEU A 268 12.87 -9.66 -14.43
C LEU A 268 12.57 -9.45 -12.95
N ALA A 269 12.67 -8.20 -12.52
CA ALA A 269 12.36 -7.81 -11.17
C ALA A 269 11.74 -6.40 -11.18
N GLY A 270 10.66 -6.20 -10.44
CA GLY A 270 9.97 -4.92 -10.29
C GLY A 270 8.54 -4.90 -10.78
#